data_AF-A0A3E0PEV6-F1
#
_entry.id   AF-A0A3E0PEV6-F1
#
_cell.length_a   1.000
_cell.length_b   1.000
_cell.length_c   1.000
_cell.angle_alpha   90.00
_cell.angle_beta   90.00
_cell.angle_gamma   90.00
#
_symmetry.space_group_name_H-M   'P 1'
#
loop_
_entity.id
_entity.type
_entity.pdbx_description
1 polymer ?
#
loop_
_entity_poly.entity_id
_entity_poly.type
_entity_poly.pdbx_seq_one_letter_code
_entity_poly.pdbx_strand_id
1 'polypeptide(L)'
;MRSLISNYFFILLAVTVGMAGTAQAAINNKLNEFIVSPMVVALVSFIVGGLALLIYIVVSADSLSSIWTAKNVPWYAWTGGVLGAYFVACTVILVPRLGVALTFSLIIAGQMVLTLIIDHYAMFGVPERPVTLARMGGVAAIILGVVLIRKF
;
A
#
# COMPACT_ATOMS: atom_id res chain seq x y z
N MET A 1 -0.84 4.47 30.10
CA MET A 1 0.21 5.32 29.48
C MET A 1 1.09 4.56 28.48
N ARG A 2 1.62 3.36 28.79
CA ARG A 2 2.37 2.52 27.83
C ARG A 2 1.59 2.13 26.55
N SER A 3 0.29 1.85 26.63
CA SER A 3 -0.52 1.53 25.43
C SER A 3 -0.79 2.74 24.52
N LEU A 4 -0.90 3.94 25.09
CA LEU A 4 -1.11 5.17 24.32
C LEU A 4 0.14 5.57 23.54
N ILE A 5 1.31 5.54 24.17
CA ILE A 5 2.60 5.81 23.51
C ILE A 5 2.83 4.81 22.36
N SER A 6 2.42 3.54 22.55
CA SER A 6 2.47 2.52 21.50
C SER A 6 1.53 2.82 20.32
N ASN A 7 0.30 3.27 20.57
CA ASN A 7 -0.64 3.57 19.48
C ASN A 7 -0.22 4.80 18.66
N TYR A 8 0.25 5.87 19.31
CA TYR A 8 0.74 7.05 18.58
C TYR A 8 1.97 6.74 17.74
N PHE A 9 2.87 5.88 18.22
CA PHE A 9 4.00 5.40 17.44
C PHE A 9 3.55 4.70 16.15
N PHE A 10 2.59 3.77 16.22
CA PHE A 10 2.08 3.07 15.04
C PHE A 10 1.32 4.00 14.08
N ILE A 11 0.62 5.02 14.60
CA ILE A 11 -0.03 6.04 13.77
C ILE A 11 1.03 6.83 13.00
N LEU A 12 2.08 7.30 13.68
CA LEU A 12 3.17 8.03 13.03
C LEU A 12 3.87 7.16 11.98
N LEU A 13 4.12 5.89 12.29
CA LEU A 13 4.68 4.93 11.34
C LEU A 13 3.77 4.75 10.11
N ALA A 14 2.45 4.67 10.29
CA ALA A 14 1.52 4.59 9.16
C ALA A 14 1.56 5.86 8.29
N VAL A 15 1.72 7.04 8.89
CA VAL A 15 1.91 8.30 8.16
C VAL A 15 3.20 8.26 7.32
N THR A 16 4.32 7.81 7.89
CA THR A 16 5.59 7.73 7.15
C THR A 16 5.53 6.71 6.02
N VAL A 17 4.78 5.61 6.18
CA VAL A 17 4.52 4.64 5.09
C VAL A 17 3.77 5.29 3.93
N GLY A 18 2.73 6.10 4.21
CA GLY A 18 2.01 6.85 3.18
C GLY A 18 2.90 7.86 2.43
N MET A 19 3.77 8.56 3.18
CA MET A 19 4.77 9.46 2.59
C MET A 19 5.77 8.71 1.71
N ALA A 20 6.28 7.57 2.18
CA ALA A 20 7.21 6.73 1.44
C ALA A 20 6.59 6.20 0.14
N GLY A 21 5.33 5.75 0.17
CA GLY A 21 4.62 5.29 -1.02
C GLY A 21 4.47 6.39 -2.08
N THR A 22 4.18 7.62 -1.64
CA THR A 22 4.08 8.78 -2.53
C THR A 22 5.44 9.16 -3.14
N ALA A 23 6.49 9.19 -2.32
CA ALA A 23 7.87 9.44 -2.77
C ALA A 23 8.36 8.35 -3.74
N GLN A 24 8.07 7.08 -3.46
CA GLN A 24 8.41 5.95 -4.32
C GLN A 24 7.77 6.11 -5.70
N ALA A 25 6.50 6.50 -5.78
CA ALA A 25 5.86 6.74 -7.07
C ALA A 25 6.57 7.85 -7.85
N ALA A 26 6.95 8.96 -7.22
CA ALA A 26 7.71 10.02 -7.88
C ALA A 26 9.09 9.55 -8.40
N ILE A 27 9.83 8.80 -7.58
CA ILE A 27 11.14 8.23 -7.95
C ILE A 27 10.99 7.24 -9.13
N ASN A 28 9.99 6.36 -9.07
CA ASN A 28 9.73 5.39 -10.13
C ASN A 28 9.30 6.06 -11.44
N ASN A 29 8.52 7.14 -11.36
CA ASN A 29 8.20 7.93 -12.54
C ASN A 29 9.45 8.54 -13.18
N LYS A 30 10.40 9.03 -12.36
CA LYS A 30 11.68 9.51 -12.87
C LYS A 30 12.47 8.41 -13.57
N LEU A 31 12.49 7.20 -13.02
CA LEU A 31 13.13 6.04 -13.67
C LEU A 31 12.43 5.68 -15.00
N ASN A 32 11.11 5.82 -15.06
CA ASN A 32 10.32 5.52 -16.25
C ASN A 32 10.59 6.47 -17.42
N GLU A 33 11.10 7.69 -17.18
CA GLU A 33 11.56 8.60 -18.25
C GLU A 33 12.70 7.99 -19.09
N PHE A 34 13.49 7.08 -18.50
CA PHE A 34 14.63 6.44 -19.18
C PHE A 34 14.31 5.01 -19.66
N ILE A 35 13.54 4.25 -18.88
CA ILE A 35 13.21 2.85 -19.18
C ILE A 35 12.02 2.72 -20.16
N VAL A 36 11.11 3.71 -20.19
CA VAL A 36 9.93 3.77 -21.06
C VAL A 36 9.04 2.51 -20.98
N SER A 37 9.03 1.83 -19.82
CA SER A 37 8.16 0.69 -19.55
C SER A 37 7.81 0.62 -18.07
N PRO A 38 6.54 0.89 -17.70
CA PRO A 38 6.08 0.86 -16.32
C PRO A 38 6.26 -0.51 -15.65
N MET A 39 6.17 -1.59 -16.43
CA MET A 39 6.34 -2.96 -15.92
C MET A 39 7.80 -3.25 -15.58
N VAL A 40 8.74 -2.76 -16.41
CA VAL A 40 10.17 -2.90 -16.13
C VAL A 40 10.56 -2.03 -14.94
N VAL A 41 10.01 -0.82 -14.82
CA VAL A 41 10.20 0.03 -13.62
C VAL A 41 9.70 -0.67 -12.36
N ALA A 42 8.49 -1.25 -12.39
CA ALA A 42 7.98 -2.02 -11.27
C ALA A 42 8.90 -3.21 -10.95
N LEU A 43 9.34 -3.98 -11.94
CA LEU A 43 10.29 -5.08 -11.74
C LEU A 43 11.58 -4.63 -11.05
N VAL A 44 12.18 -3.52 -11.51
CA VAL A 44 13.37 -2.93 -10.89
C VAL A 44 13.10 -2.54 -9.44
N SER A 45 11.98 -1.88 -9.14
CA SER A 45 11.59 -1.55 -7.76
C SER A 45 11.48 -2.78 -6.87
N PHE A 46 10.89 -3.87 -7.38
CA PHE A 46 10.75 -5.12 -6.63
C PHE A 46 12.08 -5.83 -6.42
N ILE A 47 13.00 -5.78 -7.39
CA ILE A 47 14.36 -6.32 -7.23
C ILE A 47 15.13 -5.54 -6.17
N VAL A 48 15.14 -4.20 -6.26
CA VAL A 48 15.86 -3.34 -5.30
C VAL A 48 15.26 -3.47 -3.90
N GLY A 49 13.93 -3.44 -3.77
CA GLY A 49 13.24 -3.65 -2.50
C GLY A 49 13.46 -5.05 -1.93
N GLY A 50 13.43 -6.09 -2.77
CA GLY A 50 13.72 -7.46 -2.37
C GLY A 50 15.15 -7.65 -1.87
N LEU A 51 16.13 -7.03 -2.52
CA LEU A 51 17.52 -7.00 -2.05
C LEU A 51 17.66 -6.28 -0.70
N ALA A 52 16.98 -5.15 -0.52
CA ALA A 52 16.98 -4.44 0.76
C ALA A 52 16.39 -5.30 1.89
N LEU A 53 15.30 -6.02 1.62
CA LEU A 53 14.72 -6.97 2.58
C LEU A 53 15.67 -8.14 2.88
N LEU A 54 16.35 -8.68 1.87
CA LEU A 54 17.32 -9.75 2.07
C LEU A 54 18.49 -9.30 2.96
N ILE A 55 19.02 -8.10 2.72
CA ILE A 55 20.07 -7.50 3.56
C ILE A 55 19.57 -7.35 4.99
N TYR A 56 18.36 -6.83 5.17
CA TYR A 56 17.76 -6.70 6.51
C TYR A 56 17.67 -8.05 7.23
N ILE A 57 17.16 -9.10 6.57
CA ILE A 57 17.04 -10.45 7.15
C ILE A 57 18.40 -10.99 7.59
N VAL A 58 19.43 -10.82 6.76
CA VAL A 58 20.80 -11.26 7.08
C VAL A 58 21.36 -10.50 8.28
N VAL A 59 21.19 -9.17 8.33
CA VAL A 59 21.72 -8.31 9.40
C VAL A 59 20.98 -8.51 10.73
N SER A 60 19.67 -8.75 10.67
CA SER A 60 18.84 -9.03 11.85
C SER A 60 18.98 -10.48 12.37
N ALA A 61 19.70 -11.33 11.65
CA ALA A 61 19.82 -12.77 11.91
C ALA A 61 18.46 -13.50 11.90
N ASP A 62 17.48 -12.97 11.16
CA ASP A 62 16.18 -13.61 10.97
C ASP A 62 16.32 -14.88 10.11
N SER A 63 15.53 -15.91 10.43
CA SER A 63 15.62 -17.19 9.73
C SER A 63 14.72 -17.23 8.49
N LEU A 64 15.34 -17.40 7.31
CA LEU A 64 14.64 -17.73 6.07
C LEU A 64 13.93 -19.09 6.14
N SER A 65 14.27 -19.95 7.10
CA SER A 65 13.61 -21.26 7.27
C SER A 65 12.13 -21.15 7.61
N SER A 66 11.68 -19.99 8.10
CA SER A 66 10.27 -19.70 8.36
C SER A 66 9.40 -19.86 7.11
N ILE A 67 9.95 -19.69 5.90
CA ILE A 67 9.19 -19.90 4.65
C ILE A 67 8.66 -21.34 4.51
N TRP A 68 9.34 -22.32 5.11
CA TRP A 68 8.93 -23.73 5.10
C TRP A 68 7.69 -23.99 5.97
N THR A 69 7.32 -23.04 6.83
CA THR A 69 6.08 -23.11 7.61
C THR A 69 4.86 -22.76 6.77
N ALA A 70 5.04 -22.19 5.57
CA ALA A 70 3.96 -21.71 4.72
C ALA A 70 3.18 -22.83 3.97
N LYS A 71 3.37 -24.10 4.34
CA LYS A 71 2.76 -25.26 3.65
C LYS A 71 1.23 -25.24 3.60
N ASN A 72 0.60 -24.66 4.61
CA ASN A 72 -0.88 -24.58 4.72
C ASN A 72 -1.42 -23.16 4.48
N VAL A 73 -0.59 -22.25 3.94
CA VAL A 73 -1.01 -20.88 3.67
C VAL A 73 -1.98 -20.88 2.47
N PRO A 74 -3.15 -20.23 2.59
CA PRO A 74 -4.10 -20.13 1.48
C PRO A 74 -3.46 -19.53 0.22
N TRP A 75 -3.82 -20.06 -0.95
CA TRP A 75 -3.20 -19.68 -2.24
C TRP A 75 -3.24 -18.16 -2.50
N TYR A 76 -4.29 -17.47 -2.05
CA TYR A 76 -4.46 -16.03 -2.26
C TYR A 76 -3.41 -15.20 -1.52
N ALA A 77 -2.83 -15.69 -0.41
CA ALA A 77 -1.82 -14.96 0.34
C ALA A 77 -0.53 -14.73 -0.48
N TRP A 78 -0.27 -15.60 -1.45
CA TRP A 78 0.87 -15.49 -2.37
C TRP A 78 0.66 -14.44 -3.47
N THR A 79 -0.56 -13.92 -3.63
CA THR A 79 -0.89 -12.93 -4.66
C THR A 79 -0.47 -11.50 -4.29
N GLY A 80 -0.03 -11.28 -3.04
CA GLY A 80 0.38 -9.95 -2.56
C GLY A 80 1.47 -9.30 -3.42
N GLY A 81 2.45 -10.09 -3.90
CA GLY A 81 3.48 -9.59 -4.82
C GLY A 81 2.91 -9.12 -6.17
N VAL A 82 1.91 -9.84 -6.71
CA VAL A 82 1.23 -9.45 -7.96
C VAL A 82 0.43 -8.16 -7.77
N LEU A 83 -0.30 -8.03 -6.67
CA LEU A 83 -1.06 -6.82 -6.34
C LEU A 83 -0.12 -5.61 -6.13
N GLY A 84 1.02 -5.81 -5.49
CA GLY A 84 2.05 -4.79 -5.34
C GLY A 84 2.68 -4.37 -6.67
N ALA A 85 2.98 -5.33 -7.56
CA ALA A 85 3.49 -5.03 -8.90
C ALA A 85 2.47 -4.23 -9.73
N TYR A 86 1.21 -4.63 -9.69
CA TYR A 86 0.10 -3.88 -10.29
C TYR A 86 0.00 -2.46 -9.73
N PHE A 87 0.06 -2.31 -8.41
CA PHE A 87 0.01 -1.01 -7.74
C PHE A 87 1.13 -0.08 -8.21
N VAL A 88 2.38 -0.56 -8.17
CA VAL A 88 3.54 0.23 -8.58
C VAL A 88 3.45 0.61 -10.05
N ALA A 89 3.18 -0.35 -10.95
CA ALA A 89 3.05 -0.07 -12.38
C ALA A 89 1.94 0.95 -12.68
N CYS A 90 0.78 0.83 -12.03
CA CYS A 90 -0.31 1.80 -12.18
C CYS A 90 0.08 3.19 -11.67
N THR A 91 0.81 3.30 -10.55
CA THR A 91 1.25 4.63 -10.07
C THR A 91 2.23 5.30 -11.05
N VAL A 92 3.06 4.53 -11.76
CA VAL A 92 3.94 5.03 -12.82
C VAL A 92 3.15 5.51 -14.05
N ILE A 93 2.01 4.89 -14.34
CA ILE A 93 1.14 5.30 -15.45
C ILE A 93 0.30 6.54 -15.07
N LEU A 94 -0.22 6.57 -13.84
CA LEU A 94 -1.24 7.52 -13.40
C LEU A 94 -0.65 8.85 -12.97
N VAL A 95 0.49 8.87 -12.27
CA VAL A 95 1.08 10.11 -11.74
C VAL A 95 1.40 11.14 -12.82
N PRO A 96 1.99 10.80 -13.99
CA PRO A 96 2.24 11.78 -15.05
C PRO A 96 0.96 12.31 -15.70
N ARG A 97 -0.15 11.57 -15.60
CA ARG A 97 -1.43 11.91 -16.24
C ARG A 97 -2.38 12.70 -15.34
N LEU A 98 -2.41 12.36 -14.06
CA LEU A 98 -3.34 12.92 -13.08
C LEU A 98 -2.67 13.84 -12.06
N GLY A 99 -1.33 13.81 -11.98
CA GLY A 99 -0.58 14.41 -10.89
C GLY A 99 -0.57 13.52 -9.63
N VAL A 100 0.38 13.79 -8.74
CA VAL A 100 0.60 12.98 -7.52
C VAL A 100 -0.59 13.08 -6.57
N ALA A 101 -1.07 14.29 -6.29
CA ALA A 101 -2.14 14.55 -5.31
C ALA A 101 -3.44 13.83 -5.69
N LEU A 102 -3.90 14.00 -6.93
CA LEU A 102 -5.13 13.34 -7.39
C LEU A 102 -4.97 11.82 -7.43
N THR A 103 -3.85 11.29 -7.92
CA THR A 103 -3.59 9.84 -7.99
C THR A 103 -3.68 9.18 -6.62
N PHE A 104 -2.95 9.70 -5.62
CA PHE A 104 -2.95 9.09 -4.29
C PHE A 104 -4.25 9.32 -3.52
N SER A 105 -4.93 10.46 -3.73
CA SER A 105 -6.26 10.68 -3.14
C SER A 105 -7.30 9.66 -3.64
N LEU A 106 -7.29 9.34 -4.94
CA LEU A 106 -8.14 8.31 -5.54
C LEU A 106 -7.78 6.89 -5.05
N ILE A 107 -6.48 6.59 -4.95
CA ILE A 107 -6.00 5.32 -4.38
C ILE A 107 -6.52 5.14 -2.96
N ILE A 108 -6.36 6.15 -2.11
CA ILE A 108 -6.82 6.09 -0.71
C ILE A 108 -8.34 5.92 -0.67
N ALA A 109 -9.11 6.65 -1.47
CA ALA A 109 -10.56 6.47 -1.53
C ALA A 109 -10.96 5.04 -1.92
N GLY A 110 -10.31 4.46 -2.95
CA GLY A 110 -10.54 3.08 -3.37
C GLY A 110 -10.18 2.06 -2.27
N GLN A 111 -9.04 2.26 -1.59
CA GLN A 111 -8.62 1.45 -0.45
C GLN A 111 -9.67 1.47 0.66
N MET A 112 -10.19 2.66 1.01
CA MET A 112 -11.18 2.79 2.09
C MET A 112 -12.52 2.13 1.75
N VAL A 113 -12.97 2.21 0.49
CA VAL A 113 -14.16 1.49 0.03
C VAL A 113 -13.96 -0.02 0.16
N LEU A 114 -12.82 -0.55 -0.29
CA LEU A 114 -12.51 -1.97 -0.18
C LEU A 114 -12.37 -2.41 1.29
N THR A 115 -11.80 -1.57 2.16
CA THR A 115 -11.70 -1.83 3.60
C THR A 115 -13.08 -2.04 4.23
N LEU A 116 -14.11 -1.28 3.83
CA LEU A 116 -15.47 -1.51 4.35
C LEU A 116 -15.98 -2.91 4.02
N ILE A 117 -15.65 -3.44 2.84
CA ILE A 117 -16.05 -4.79 2.41
C ILE A 117 -15.24 -5.84 3.17
N ILE A 118 -13.91 -5.70 3.18
CA ILE A 118 -12.99 -6.65 3.82
C ILE A 118 -13.31 -6.78 5.32
N ASP A 119 -13.46 -5.65 6.01
CA ASP A 119 -13.71 -5.63 7.45
C ASP A 119 -15.09 -6.17 7.80
N HIS A 120 -16.11 -5.90 6.99
CA HIS A 120 -17.48 -6.34 7.28
C HIS A 120 -17.64 -7.85 7.17
N TYR A 121 -17.00 -8.44 6.16
CA TYR A 121 -17.07 -9.88 5.89
C TYR A 121 -15.88 -10.66 6.48
N ALA A 122 -15.05 -10.01 7.31
CA ALA A 122 -13.84 -10.59 7.88
C ALA A 122 -12.95 -11.31 6.84
N MET A 123 -12.86 -10.74 5.64
CA MET A 123 -12.15 -11.37 4.52
C MET A 123 -10.66 -11.54 4.85
N PHE A 124 -10.04 -12.58 4.32
CA PHE A 124 -8.61 -12.86 4.48
C PHE A 124 -8.15 -13.05 5.94
N GLY A 125 -9.08 -13.33 6.87
CA GLY A 125 -8.78 -13.59 8.27
C GLY A 125 -8.52 -12.34 9.12
N VAL A 126 -8.90 -11.15 8.62
CA VAL A 126 -8.88 -9.94 9.44
C VAL A 126 -10.03 -9.95 10.46
N PRO A 127 -9.88 -9.33 11.65
CA PRO A 127 -10.97 -9.25 12.62
C PRO A 127 -12.21 -8.57 12.03
N GLU A 128 -13.39 -9.16 12.28
CA GLU A 128 -14.65 -8.56 11.85
C GLU A 128 -14.84 -7.18 12.49
N ARG A 129 -15.15 -6.19 11.66
CA ARG A 129 -15.53 -4.85 12.11
C ARG A 129 -16.71 -4.38 11.27
N PRO A 130 -17.94 -4.46 11.80
CA PRO A 130 -19.14 -4.18 11.02
C PRO A 130 -19.14 -2.74 10.47
N VAL A 131 -19.77 -2.59 9.30
CA VAL A 131 -19.98 -1.27 8.69
C VAL A 131 -20.99 -0.50 9.53
N THR A 132 -20.55 0.64 10.06
CA THR A 132 -21.41 1.57 10.79
C THR A 132 -21.61 2.85 9.97
N LEU A 133 -22.68 3.59 10.26
CA LEU A 133 -22.94 4.89 9.65
C LEU A 133 -21.76 5.85 9.83
N ALA A 134 -21.08 5.80 10.97
CA ALA A 134 -19.90 6.62 11.23
C ALA A 134 -18.73 6.25 10.29
N ARG A 135 -18.47 4.96 10.06
CA ARG A 135 -17.44 4.50 9.12
C ARG A 135 -17.78 4.90 7.68
N MET A 136 -19.04 4.72 7.28
CA MET A 136 -19.52 5.19 5.97
C MET A 136 -19.34 6.70 5.83
N GLY A 137 -19.67 7.48 6.85
CA GLY A 137 -19.46 8.93 6.88
C GLY A 137 -17.99 9.32 6.75
N GLY A 138 -17.08 8.60 7.41
CA GLY A 138 -15.64 8.80 7.28
C GLY A 138 -15.12 8.54 5.86
N VAL A 139 -15.55 7.43 5.23
CA VAL A 139 -15.20 7.14 3.84
C VAL A 139 -15.81 8.17 2.88
N ALA A 140 -17.05 8.61 3.12
CA ALA A 140 -17.68 9.67 2.34
C ALA A 140 -16.90 10.99 2.44
N ALA A 141 -16.40 11.35 3.62
CA ALA A 141 -15.58 12.55 3.81
C ALA A 141 -14.26 12.47 3.03
N ILE A 142 -13.61 11.29 2.97
CA ILE A 142 -12.42 11.07 2.15
C ILE A 142 -12.75 11.26 0.66
N ILE A 143 -13.85 10.67 0.18
CA ILE A 143 -14.30 10.82 -1.22
C ILE A 143 -14.59 12.29 -1.54
N LEU A 144 -15.25 13.03 -0.64
CA LEU A 144 -15.46 14.47 -0.80
C LEU A 144 -14.14 15.24 -0.89
N GLY A 145 -13.15 14.86 -0.08
CA GLY A 145 -11.78 15.38 -0.17
C GLY A 145 -11.17 15.17 -1.57
N VAL A 146 -11.34 13.99 -2.16
CA VAL A 146 -10.90 13.71 -3.55
C VAL A 146 -11.60 14.62 -4.55
N VAL A 147 -12.91 14.84 -4.41
CA VAL A 147 -13.67 15.73 -5.31
C VAL A 147 -13.13 17.16 -5.24
N LEU A 148 -12.79 17.64 -4.04
CA LEU A 148 -12.18 18.96 -3.86
C LEU A 148 -10.78 19.03 -4.49
N ILE A 149 -9.91 18.04 -4.25
CA ILE A 149 -8.56 17.97 -4.86
C ILE A 149 -8.64 17.89 -6.38
N ARG A 150 -9.64 17.22 -6.95
CA ARG A 150 -9.83 17.18 -8.41
C ARG A 150 -10.22 18.53 -8.98
N LYS A 151 -10.97 19.34 -8.21
CA LYS A 151 -11.59 20.58 -8.68
C LYS A 151 -10.62 21.77 -8.70
N PHE A 152 -9.59 21.77 -7.84
CA PHE A 152 -8.65 22.87 -7.62
C PHE A 152 -7.21 22.39 -7.80
#